data_AF-A0A933HLC3-F1
#
_entry.id   AF-A0A933HLC3-F1
#
_cell.length_a   1.000
_cell.length_b   1.000
_cell.length_c   1.000
_cell.angle_alpha   90.00
_cell.angle_beta   90.00
_cell.angle_gamma   90.00
#
_symmetry.space_group_name_H-M   'P 1'
#
loop_
_entity.id
_entity.type
_entity.pdbx_description
1 polymer ?
#
loop_
_entity_poly.entity_id
_entity_poly.type
_entity_poly.pdbx_seq_one_letter_code
_entity_poly.pdbx_strand_id
1 'polypeptide(L)' 'MITYQDVIRTVVSWEHERRLALIRELLLSLEAEWRTRPVPRNTFKRALGLAATSQPAPSDEQVRDWLDEHRMEKYG' A
#
# COMPACT_ATOMS: atom_id res chain seq x y z
N MET A 1 20.21 -22.54 18.87
CA MET A 1 19.17 -21.64 18.34
C MET A 1 18.88 -20.63 19.45
N ILE A 2 19.07 -19.33 19.23
CA ILE A 2 18.81 -18.32 20.26
C ILE A 2 17.29 -18.12 20.34
N THR A 3 16.71 -18.24 21.53
CA THR A 3 15.27 -18.04 21.71
C THR A 3 14.97 -16.57 21.98
N TYR A 4 13.72 -16.15 21.77
CA TYR A 4 13.27 -14.80 22.10
C TYR A 4 13.55 -14.45 23.57
N GLN A 5 13.33 -15.40 24.50
CA GLN A 5 13.56 -15.18 25.91
C GLN A 5 15.04 -14.95 26.24
N ASP A 6 15.96 -15.60 25.52
CA ASP A 6 17.39 -15.40 25.69
C ASP A 6 17.79 -13.97 25.31
N VAL A 7 17.24 -13.44 24.20
CA VAL A 7 17.47 -12.06 23.77
C VAL A 7 16.98 -11.07 24.83
N ILE A 8 15.77 -11.26 25.35
CA ILE A 8 15.22 -10.36 26.38
C ILE A 8 16.08 -10.37 27.64
N ARG A 9 16.52 -11.54 28.10
CA ARG A 9 17.39 -11.65 29.29
C ARG A 9 18.72 -10.91 29.08
N THR A 10 19.33 -11.05 27.92
CA THR A 10 20.57 -10.34 27.57
C THR A 10 20.37 -8.84 27.51
N VAL A 11 19.29 -8.36 26.87
CA VAL A 11 19.03 -6.92 26.76
C VAL A 11 18.75 -6.29 28.13
N VAL A 12 18.02 -6.98 29.00
CA VAL A 12 17.73 -6.49 30.36
C VAL A 12 19.00 -6.38 31.21
N SER A 13 20.01 -7.23 31.00
CA SER A 13 21.28 -7.17 31.73
C SER A 13 22.20 -6.03 31.29
N TRP A 14 21.85 -5.28 30.24
CA TRP A 14 22.66 -4.15 29.78
C TRP A 14 22.43 -2.89 30.61
N GLU A 15 23.43 -2.02 30.61
CA GLU A 15 23.31 -0.68 31.17
C GLU A 15 22.19 0.13 30.48
N HIS A 16 21.64 1.10 31.21
CA HIS A 16 20.48 1.88 30.78
C HIS A 16 20.70 2.58 29.42
N GLU A 17 21.88 3.14 29.22
CA GLU A 17 22.24 3.86 27.99
C GLU A 17 22.19 2.96 26.76
N ARG A 18 22.71 1.74 26.90
CA ARG A 18 22.73 0.74 25.82
C ARG A 18 21.33 0.22 25.49
N ARG A 19 20.47 0.07 26.50
CA ARG A 19 19.04 -0.27 26.28
C ARG A 19 18.31 0.85 25.54
N LEU A 20 18.57 2.11 25.91
CA LEU A 20 17.99 3.26 25.23
C LEU A 20 18.47 3.38 23.78
N ALA A 21 19.74 3.11 23.49
CA ALA A 21 20.27 3.07 22.14
C ALA A 21 19.55 2.02 21.28
N LEU A 22 19.40 0.80 21.79
CA LEU A 22 18.68 -0.27 21.09
C LEU A 22 17.23 0.10 20.76
N ILE A 23 16.51 0.71 21.72
CA ILE A 23 15.13 1.14 21.49
C ILE A 23 15.05 2.16 20.35
N ARG A 24 15.97 3.13 20.32
CA ARG A 24 16.00 4.15 19.25
C ARG A 24 16.27 3.51 17.89
N GLU A 25 17.23 2.60 17.81
CA GLU A 25 17.55 1.88 16.58
C GLU A 25 16.37 1.05 16.06
N LEU A 26 15.67 0.33 16.95
CA LEU A 26 14.48 -0.45 16.59
C LEU A 26 13.34 0.44 16.10
N LEU A 27 13.12 1.60 16.71
CA LEU A 27 12.11 2.55 16.25
C LEU A 27 12.44 3.07 14.85
N LEU A 28 13.70 3.42 14.59
CA LEU A 28 14.16 3.88 13.29
C LEU A 28 14.01 2.80 12.21
N SER A 29 14.32 1.54 12.52
CA SER A 29 14.17 0.44 11.57
C SER A 29 12.71 0.19 11.22
N LEU A 30 11.83 0.17 12.22
CA LEU A 30 10.39 -0.01 12.02
C LEU A 30 9.77 1.14 11.20
N GLU A 31 10.21 2.37 11.43
CA GLU A 31 9.74 3.51 10.63
C GLU A 31 10.16 3.38 9.15
N ALA A 32 11.39 2.94 8.88
CA ALA A 32 11.86 2.69 7.52
C ALA A 32 11.06 1.57 6.82
N GLU A 33 10.76 0.49 7.53
CA GLU A 33 9.91 -0.60 7.03
C GLU A 33 8.46 -0.12 6.76
N TRP A 34 7.91 0.75 7.59
CA TRP A 34 6.57 1.29 7.37
C TRP A 34 6.49 2.23 6.17
N ARG A 35 7.50 3.10 5.98
CA ARG A 35 7.55 4.00 4.83
C ARG A 35 7.67 3.25 3.49
N THR A 36 8.31 2.08 3.52
CA THR A 36 8.50 1.24 2.32
C THR A 36 7.33 0.31 2.05
N ARG A 37 6.41 0.11 3.01
CA ARG A 37 5.21 -0.71 2.80
C ARG A 37 4.24 0.04 1.88
N PRO A 38 3.99 -0.45 0.65
CA PRO A 38 3.02 0.18 -0.22
C PRO A 38 1.65 0.10 0.46
N VAL A 39 1.05 1.26 0.74
CA VAL A 39 -0.35 1.33 1.17
C VAL A 39 -1.17 0.71 0.03
N PRO A 40 -1.92 -0.36 0.27
CA PRO A 40 -2.75 -0.94 -0.77
C PRO A 40 -3.71 0.14 -1.26
N ARG A 41 -3.53 0.58 -2.51
CA ARG A 41 -4.47 1.50 -3.14
C ARG A 41 -5.83 0.80 -3.12
N ASN A 42 -6.81 1.44 -2.49
CA ASN A 42 -8.17 0.92 -2.44
C ASN A 42 -8.86 1.14 -3.81
N THR A 43 -8.34 0.45 -4.83
CA THR A 43 -8.86 0.45 -6.20
C THR A 43 -10.27 -0.11 -6.24
N PHE A 44 -10.62 -1.00 -5.32
CA PHE A 44 -11.97 -1.51 -5.16
C PHE A 44 -12.99 -0.41 -4.82
N LYS A 45 -12.73 0.45 -3.82
CA LYS A 45 -13.63 1.59 -3.52
C LYS A 45 -13.76 2.55 -4.71
N ARG A 46 -12.68 2.76 -5.47
CA ARG A 46 -12.73 3.58 -6.69
C ARG A 46 -13.56 2.92 -7.79
N ALA A 47 -13.38 1.62 -8.02
CA ALA A 47 -14.13 0.85 -9.01
C ALA A 47 -15.62 0.74 -8.64
N LEU A 48 -15.93 0.60 -7.35
CA LEU A 48 -17.31 0.58 -6.86
C LEU A 48 -18.03 1.90 -7.16
N GLY A 49 -17.35 3.04 -7.03
CA GLY A 49 -17.89 4.34 -7.41
C GLY A 49 -18.19 4.47 -8.91
N LEU A 50 -17.42 3.79 -9.77
CA LEU A 50 -17.66 3.75 -11.22
C LEU A 50 -18.81 2.80 -11.59
N ALA A 51 -18.98 1.71 -10.83
CA ALA A 51 -20.04 0.73 -11.03
C ALA A 51 -21.38 1.11 -10.36
N ALA A 52 -21.40 2.14 -9.51
CA ALA A 52 -22.60 2.60 -8.79
C ALA A 52 -23.54 3.47 -9.65
N THR A 53 -23.57 3.25 -10.97
CA THR A 53 -24.53 3.91 -11.85
C THR A 53 -25.73 3.00 -12.07
N SER A 54 -26.94 3.57 -12.08
CA SER A 54 -28.17 2.81 -12.35
C SER A 54 -28.38 2.54 -13.85
N GLN A 55 -27.43 2.94 -14.69
CA GLN A 55 -27.51 2.74 -16.13
C GLN A 55 -26.90 1.39 -16.51
N PRO A 56 -27.49 0.68 -17.49
CA PRO A 56 -26.89 -0.54 -17.99
C PRO A 56 -25.50 -0.22 -18.56
N ALA A 57 -24.59 -1.19 -18.43
CA ALA A 57 -23.30 -1.08 -19.10
C ALA A 57 -23.54 -0.88 -20.61
N PRO A 58 -22.72 -0.06 -21.29
CA PRO A 58 -22.82 0.13 -22.73
C PRO A 58 -22.61 -1.19 -23.46
N SER A 59 -23.22 -1.33 -24.63
CA SER A 59 -22.96 -2.48 -25.50
C SER A 59 -21.58 -2.38 -26.15
N ASP A 60 -21.04 -3.51 -26.59
CA ASP A 60 -19.76 -3.56 -27.31
C ASP A 60 -19.78 -2.69 -28.59
N GLU A 61 -20.93 -2.57 -29.25
CA GLU A 61 -21.12 -1.70 -30.42
C GLU A 61 -21.03 -0.22 -30.02
N GLN A 62 -21.68 0.20 -28.94
CA GLN A 62 -21.60 1.59 -28.45
C GLN A 62 -20.18 1.97 -28.04
N VAL A 63 -19.46 1.03 -27.41
CA VAL A 63 -18.06 1.26 -27.03
C VAL A 63 -17.16 1.43 -28.26
N ARG A 64 -17.42 0.66 -29.34
CA ARG A 64 -16.68 0.82 -30.60
C ARG A 64 -16.89 2.20 -31.21
N ASP A 65 -18.14 2.68 -31.28
CA ASP A 65 -18.46 3.98 -31.85
C ASP A 65 -17.76 5.11 -31.09
N TRP A 66 -17.77 5.08 -29.75
CA TRP A 66 -17.06 6.06 -28.92
C TRP A 66 -15.54 6.04 -29.12
N LEU A 67 -14.95 4.86 -29.32
CA LEU A 67 -13.52 4.72 -29.58
C LEU A 67 -13.12 5.26 -30.96
N ASP A 68 -14.02 5.19 -31.93
CA ASP A 68 -13.81 5.71 -33.28
C ASP A 68 -14.00 7.22 -33.31
N GLU A 69 -15.03 7.75 -32.65
CA GLU A 69 -15.20 9.20 -32.41
C GLU A 69 -13.98 9.80 -31.71
N HIS A 70 -13.53 9.18 -30.61
CA HIS A 70 -12.37 9.68 -29.86
C HIS A 70 -11.06 9.63 -30.66
N ARG A 71 -10.90 8.65 -31.55
CA ARG A 71 -9.74 8.57 -32.46
C ARG A 71 -9.77 9.66 -33.51
N MET A 72 -10.94 9.95 -34.08
CA MET A 72 -11.13 11.06 -35.02
C MET A 72 -10.88 12.42 -34.35
N GLU A 73 -11.33 12.63 -33.11
CA GLU A 73 -11.06 13.87 -32.37
C GLU A 73 -9.58 14.05 -32.02
N LYS A 74 -8.88 12.96 -31.71
CA LYS A 74 -7.49 13.00 -31.24
C LYS A 74 -6.47 13.06 -32.37
N TYR A 75 -6.79 12.51 -33.54
CA TYR A 75 -5.86 12.32 -34.66
C TYR A 75 -6.39 12.82 -36.01
N GLY A 76 -7.65 13.28 -36.08
CA GLY A 76 -8.25 13.87 -37.27
C GLY A 76 -7.94 15.34 -37.46
#